data_AF-K1E3L3-F1
#
_entry.id   AF-K1E3L3-F1
#
_cell.length_a   1.000
_cell.length_b   1.000
_cell.length_c   1.000
_cell.angle_alpha   90.00
_cell.angle_beta   90.00
_cell.angle_gamma   90.00
#
_symmetry.space_group_name_H-M   'P 1'
#
loop_
_entity.id
_entity.type
_entity.pdbx_description
1 polymer ?
#
loop_
_entity_poly.entity_id
_entity_poly.type
_entity_poly.pdbx_seq_one_letter_code
_entity_poly.pdbx_strand_id
1 'polypeptide(L)'
;MNEVEITVAGRVVADPEHRVTGNGRTFTTFRVASTVRRRNREGVFVDVSTSFYNVAAFRSLGMNSHVSLRKGDPVVVRGRLTINTWQRADESWGSSADIEAINLGHDLTFGTTEYAKAAGRGVVDSLAEQAGADGLARMTERMERSEGPSWAVPEAGPTGADVDGDEATHDEEAEVGVPSPT
;
A
#
# COMPACT_ATOMS: atom_id res chain seq x y z
N MET A 1 -7.26 -27.97 6.10
CA MET A 1 -6.39 -26.85 5.68
C MET A 1 -5.26 -26.82 6.69
N ASN A 2 -4.05 -27.21 6.27
CA ASN A 2 -2.92 -27.39 7.18
C ASN A 2 -2.05 -26.14 7.13
N GLU A 3 -2.22 -25.25 8.10
CA GLU A 3 -1.40 -24.04 8.26
C GLU A 3 -0.39 -24.27 9.40
N VAL A 4 0.84 -23.78 9.22
CA VAL A 4 1.86 -23.79 10.28
C VAL A 4 1.77 -22.48 11.04
N GLU A 5 1.41 -22.55 12.32
CA GLU A 5 1.49 -21.38 13.21
C GLU A 5 2.82 -21.36 13.96
N ILE A 6 3.38 -20.15 14.12
CA ILE A 6 4.61 -19.90 14.87
C ILE A 6 4.39 -18.75 15.85
N THR A 7 5.11 -18.78 16.97
CA THR A 7 5.28 -17.64 17.86
C THR A 7 6.75 -17.26 17.90
N VAL A 8 7.06 -15.99 17.65
CA VAL A 8 8.42 -15.45 17.61
C VAL A 8 8.52 -14.29 18.59
N ALA A 9 9.49 -14.35 19.49
CA ALA A 9 9.92 -13.22 20.30
C ALA A 9 11.23 -12.66 19.72
N GLY A 10 11.33 -11.34 19.62
CA GLY A 10 12.50 -10.70 19.02
C GLY A 10 12.41 -9.17 19.06
N ARG A 11 13.26 -8.52 18.25
CA ARG A 11 13.28 -7.06 18.13
C ARG A 11 12.97 -6.61 16.71
N VAL A 12 12.27 -5.50 16.60
CA VAL A 12 11.98 -4.84 15.32
C VAL A 12 13.28 -4.29 14.72
N VAL A 13 13.60 -4.67 13.49
CA VAL A 13 14.88 -4.33 12.83
C VAL A 13 14.90 -2.89 12.28
N ALA A 14 13.75 -2.42 11.80
CA ALA A 14 13.54 -1.10 11.23
C ALA A 14 12.09 -0.65 11.47
N ASP A 15 11.82 0.65 11.37
CA ASP A 15 10.48 1.18 11.62
C ASP A 15 9.44 0.50 10.70
N PRO A 16 8.27 0.10 11.21
CA PRO A 16 7.27 -0.56 10.40
C PRO A 16 6.74 0.35 9.30
N GLU A 17 6.67 -0.18 8.08
CA GLU A 17 6.19 0.54 6.92
C GLU A 17 4.74 0.19 6.62
N HIS A 18 3.89 1.22 6.55
CA HIS A 18 2.52 1.07 6.08
C HIS A 18 2.47 1.11 4.55
N ARG A 19 1.84 0.12 3.94
CA ARG A 19 1.75 -0.03 2.47
C ARG A 19 0.32 -0.33 2.04
N VAL A 20 0.03 0.05 0.80
CA VAL A 20 -1.24 -0.22 0.12
C VAL A 20 -0.94 -1.03 -1.14
N THR A 21 -1.59 -2.17 -1.30
CA THR A 21 -1.50 -2.98 -2.51
C THR A 21 -2.31 -2.36 -3.66
N GLY A 22 -2.03 -2.76 -4.90
CA GLY A 22 -2.78 -2.27 -6.08
C GLY A 22 -4.28 -2.56 -6.07
N ASN A 23 -4.75 -3.51 -5.25
CA ASN A 23 -6.17 -3.79 -5.02
C ASN A 23 -6.76 -3.06 -3.79
N GLY A 24 -6.07 -2.04 -3.28
CA GLY A 24 -6.54 -1.18 -2.18
C GLY A 24 -6.44 -1.81 -0.79
N ARG A 25 -5.79 -2.98 -0.63
CA ARG A 25 -5.61 -3.58 0.70
C ARG A 25 -4.43 -2.94 1.41
N THR A 26 -4.68 -2.44 2.61
CA THR A 26 -3.66 -1.83 3.46
C THR A 26 -3.05 -2.85 4.41
N PHE A 27 -1.73 -2.83 4.55
CA PHE A 27 -1.00 -3.68 5.49
C PHE A 27 0.24 -2.96 6.00
N THR A 28 0.75 -3.40 7.14
CA THR A 28 2.02 -2.91 7.68
C THR A 28 3.01 -4.05 7.66
N THR A 29 4.22 -3.77 7.17
CA THR A 29 5.30 -4.74 7.11
C THR A 29 6.53 -4.27 7.85
N PHE A 30 7.21 -5.20 8.51
CA PHE A 30 8.44 -4.97 9.24
C PHE A 30 9.21 -6.28 9.38
N ARG A 31 10.44 -6.20 9.85
CA ARG A 31 11.30 -7.38 10.07
C ARG A 31 11.61 -7.54 11.54
N VAL A 32 11.58 -8.79 12.02
CA VAL A 32 11.92 -9.15 13.40
C VAL A 32 13.20 -9.98 13.41
N ALA A 33 14.15 -9.58 14.24
CA ALA A 33 15.34 -10.35 14.57
C ALA A 33 15.11 -11.10 15.89
N SER A 34 15.15 -12.44 15.84
CA SER A 34 15.06 -13.30 17.01
C SER A 34 16.42 -13.91 17.29
N THR A 35 17.08 -13.42 18.34
CA THR A 35 18.43 -13.85 18.73
C THR A 35 18.35 -14.84 19.89
N VAL A 36 18.88 -16.04 19.68
CA VAL A 36 18.97 -17.07 20.72
C VAL A 36 20.17 -16.77 21.61
N ARG A 37 19.94 -16.56 22.91
CA ARG A 37 20.99 -16.42 23.91
C ARG A 37 21.12 -17.72 24.71
N ARG A 38 22.31 -18.27 24.81
CA ARG A 38 22.59 -19.51 25.56
C ARG A 38 23.63 -19.24 26.62
N ARG A 39 23.45 -19.84 27.80
CA ARG A 39 24.45 -19.76 28.87
C ARG A 39 25.66 -20.63 28.50
N ASN A 40 26.85 -20.03 28.46
CA ASN A 40 28.10 -20.74 28.23
C ASN A 40 28.54 -21.51 29.50
N ARG A 41 29.64 -22.26 29.41
CA ARG A 41 30.19 -23.05 30.53
C ARG A 41 30.69 -22.19 31.70
N GLU A 42 31.02 -20.92 31.43
CA GLU A 42 31.47 -19.93 32.42
C GLU A 42 30.29 -19.21 33.10
N GLY A 43 29.05 -19.51 32.70
CA GLY A 43 27.84 -18.96 33.30
C GLY A 43 27.34 -17.65 32.67
N VAL A 44 27.97 -17.17 31.60
CA VAL A 44 27.60 -15.94 30.85
C VAL A 44 26.65 -16.28 29.70
N PHE A 45 25.64 -15.43 29.47
CA PHE A 45 24.76 -15.56 28.31
C PHE A 45 25.42 -14.97 27.06
N VAL A 46 25.65 -15.84 26.07
CA VAL A 46 26.22 -15.47 24.77
C VAL A 46 25.17 -15.64 23.67
N ASP A 47 25.26 -14.79 22.66
CA ASP A 47 24.38 -14.84 21.49
C ASP A 47 24.88 -15.93 20.55
N VAL A 48 24.00 -16.84 20.15
CA VAL A 48 24.36 -18.04 19.37
C VAL A 48 24.02 -17.87 17.89
N SER A 49 22.77 -17.54 17.60
CA SER A 49 22.29 -17.35 16.24
C SER A 49 21.14 -16.36 16.24
N THR A 50 20.97 -15.65 15.12
CA THR A 50 19.85 -14.76 14.89
C THR A 50 19.05 -15.24 13.70
N SER A 51 17.78 -15.52 13.93
CA SER A 51 16.80 -15.80 12.88
C SER A 51 16.06 -14.53 12.52
N PHE A 52 15.74 -14.35 11.25
CA PHE A 52 15.05 -13.17 10.76
C PHE A 52 13.72 -13.55 10.11
N TYR A 53 12.67 -12.84 10.49
CA TYR A 53 11.32 -13.06 9.98
C TYR A 53 10.76 -11.76 9.40
N ASN A 54 10.23 -11.82 8.19
CA ASN A 54 9.40 -10.72 7.70
C ASN A 54 8.00 -10.90 8.26
N VAL A 55 7.39 -9.81 8.70
CA VAL A 55 6.06 -9.83 9.30
C VAL A 55 5.15 -8.95 8.45
N ALA A 56 3.96 -9.45 8.15
CA ALA A 56 2.88 -8.69 7.54
C ALA A 56 1.69 -8.69 8.50
N ALA A 57 1.24 -7.49 8.88
CA ALA A 57 0.07 -7.29 9.72
C ALA A 57 -1.01 -6.56 8.91
N PHE A 58 -2.21 -7.13 8.87
CA PHE A 58 -3.31 -6.62 8.06
C PHE A 58 -4.36 -5.88 8.89
N ARG A 59 -5.20 -5.09 8.21
CA ARG A 59 -6.37 -4.41 8.79
C ARG A 59 -5.98 -3.58 10.03
N SER A 60 -6.79 -3.61 11.09
CA SER A 60 -6.54 -2.90 12.34
C SER A 60 -5.20 -3.28 12.99
N LEU A 61 -4.79 -4.55 12.91
CA LEU A 61 -3.49 -4.98 13.43
C LEU A 61 -2.36 -4.27 12.69
N GLY A 62 -2.45 -4.13 11.37
CA GLY A 62 -1.48 -3.38 10.57
C GLY A 62 -1.38 -1.92 10.99
N MET A 63 -2.51 -1.21 11.04
CA MET A 63 -2.54 0.20 11.45
C MET A 63 -1.99 0.42 12.85
N ASN A 64 -2.45 -0.39 13.81
CA ASN A 64 -1.98 -0.29 15.19
C ASN A 64 -0.49 -0.62 15.29
N SER A 65 0.01 -1.63 14.58
CA SER A 65 1.45 -1.94 14.52
C SER A 65 2.29 -0.75 14.04
N HIS A 66 1.85 -0.06 12.99
CA HIS A 66 2.57 1.09 12.44
C HIS A 66 2.62 2.27 13.43
N VAL A 67 1.52 2.53 14.13
CA VAL A 67 1.45 3.61 15.11
C VAL A 67 2.25 3.25 16.37
N SER A 68 2.17 1.99 16.83
CA SER A 68 2.67 1.55 18.14
C SER A 68 4.12 1.09 18.16
N LEU A 69 4.69 0.62 17.05
CA LEU A 69 6.03 0.02 17.05
C LEU A 69 7.07 0.91 16.39
N ARG A 70 8.29 0.87 16.93
CA ARG A 70 9.48 1.51 16.37
C ARG A 70 10.65 0.53 16.26
N LYS A 71 11.67 0.90 15.50
CA LYS A 71 12.93 0.17 15.42
C LYS A 71 13.49 -0.10 16.83
N GLY A 72 13.88 -1.34 17.08
CA GLY A 72 14.49 -1.79 18.33
C GLY A 72 13.49 -2.28 19.38
N ASP A 73 12.18 -2.03 19.18
CA ASP A 73 11.14 -2.45 20.11
C ASP A 73 11.15 -3.97 20.30
N PRO A 74 11.06 -4.46 21.54
CA PRO A 74 10.92 -5.87 21.84
C PRO A 74 9.46 -6.28 21.58
N VAL A 75 9.25 -7.34 20.79
CA VAL A 75 7.92 -7.77 20.34
C VAL A 75 7.75 -9.28 20.44
N VAL A 76 6.50 -9.71 20.65
CA VAL A 76 6.06 -11.09 20.47
C VAL A 76 5.05 -11.13 19.34
N VAL A 77 5.31 -11.95 18.33
CA VAL A 77 4.47 -12.14 17.14
C VAL A 77 3.95 -13.56 17.13
N ARG A 78 2.63 -13.75 16.99
CA ARG A 78 2.02 -15.04 16.65
C ARG A 78 1.35 -14.92 15.30
N GLY A 79 1.60 -15.89 14.43
CA GLY A 79 1.04 -15.86 13.08
C GLY A 79 1.26 -17.13 12.29
N ARG A 80 0.87 -17.06 11.01
CA ARG A 80 1.04 -18.14 10.04
C ARG A 80 2.38 -18.00 9.36
N LEU A 81 3.20 -19.06 9.40
CA LEU A 81 4.51 -19.08 8.78
C LEU A 81 4.42 -19.60 7.35
N THR A 82 5.01 -18.86 6.42
CA THR A 82 5.29 -19.31 5.06
C THR A 82 6.79 -19.20 4.80
N ILE A 83 7.39 -20.25 4.26
CA ILE A 83 8.76 -20.19 3.75
C ILE A 83 8.67 -20.00 2.25
N ASN A 84 9.06 -18.81 1.78
CA ASN A 84 9.08 -18.50 0.36
C ASN A 84 10.48 -18.68 -0.19
N THR A 85 10.60 -19.33 -1.35
CA THR A 85 11.85 -19.41 -2.10
C THR A 85 11.75 -18.50 -3.33
N TRP A 86 12.86 -17.86 -3.67
CA TRP A 86 12.92 -16.95 -4.80
C TRP A 86 14.28 -17.06 -5.48
N GLN A 87 14.30 -16.83 -6.79
CA GLN A 87 15.55 -16.79 -7.54
C GLN A 87 16.10 -15.37 -7.56
N ARG A 88 17.38 -15.24 -7.24
CA ARG A 88 18.11 -13.97 -7.26
C ARG A 88 18.53 -13.63 -8.69
N ALA A 89 18.97 -12.38 -8.89
CA ALA A 89 19.50 -11.94 -10.18
C ALA A 89 20.78 -12.68 -10.61
N ASP A 90 21.52 -13.26 -9.67
CA ASP A 90 22.71 -14.10 -9.91
C ASP A 90 22.36 -15.59 -10.12
N GLU A 91 21.10 -15.89 -10.42
CA GLU A 91 20.53 -17.23 -10.60
C GLU A 91 20.56 -18.14 -9.35
N SER A 92 21.08 -17.66 -8.21
CA SER A 92 21.05 -18.40 -6.94
C SER A 92 19.66 -18.44 -6.32
N TRP A 93 19.41 -19.43 -5.47
CA TRP A 93 18.15 -19.53 -4.71
C TRP A 93 18.28 -18.84 -3.35
N GLY A 94 17.31 -18.00 -3.03
CA GLY A 94 17.09 -17.44 -1.70
C GLY A 94 15.86 -18.02 -1.04
N SER A 95 15.78 -17.88 0.28
CA SER A 95 14.58 -18.15 1.06
C SER A 95 14.28 -17.01 2.02
N SER A 96 13.01 -16.79 2.30
CA SER A 96 12.50 -15.90 3.34
C SER A 96 11.52 -16.65 4.23
N ALA A 97 11.54 -16.32 5.52
CA ALA A 97 10.54 -16.75 6.48
C ALA A 97 9.58 -15.59 6.72
N ASP A 98 8.35 -15.74 6.23
CA ASP A 98 7.34 -14.70 6.22
C ASP A 98 6.20 -15.10 7.15
N ILE A 99 5.81 -14.18 8.03
CA ILE A 99 4.76 -14.38 9.05
C ILE A 99 3.60 -13.45 8.72
N GLU A 100 2.43 -14.03 8.42
CA GLU A 100 1.18 -13.30 8.49
C GLU A 100 0.72 -13.24 9.95
N ALA A 101 0.80 -12.05 10.56
CA ALA A 101 0.52 -11.87 11.96
C ALA A 101 -0.98 -12.01 12.27
N ILE A 102 -1.30 -12.88 13.23
CA ILE A 102 -2.62 -13.02 13.84
C ILE A 102 -2.69 -12.16 15.12
N ASN A 103 -1.63 -12.20 15.93
CA ASN A 103 -1.47 -11.38 17.14
C ASN A 103 -0.06 -10.81 17.21
N LEU A 104 0.06 -9.60 17.74
CA LEU A 104 1.31 -8.89 17.95
C LEU A 104 1.19 -7.96 19.15
N GLY A 105 2.26 -7.83 19.92
CA GLY A 105 2.37 -6.82 20.98
C GLY A 105 3.82 -6.61 21.43
N HIS A 106 4.04 -5.57 22.22
CA HIS A 106 5.30 -5.35 22.91
C HIS A 106 5.59 -6.47 23.90
N ASP A 107 6.85 -6.90 23.97
CA ASP A 107 7.34 -7.78 25.02
C ASP A 107 7.71 -6.96 26.25
N LEU A 108 6.88 -7.05 27.28
CA LEU A 108 7.00 -6.27 28.51
C LEU A 108 8.14 -6.75 29.43
N THR A 109 8.85 -7.82 29.07
CA THR A 109 10.05 -8.27 29.80
C THR A 109 11.13 -7.18 29.84
N PHE A 110 11.14 -6.26 28.86
CA PHE A 110 12.18 -5.25 28.68
C PHE A 110 11.67 -3.81 28.76
N GLY A 111 10.41 -3.59 29.16
CA GLY A 111 9.85 -2.24 29.24
C GLY A 111 8.34 -2.22 29.50
N THR A 112 7.78 -1.01 29.48
CA THR A 112 6.35 -0.75 29.66
C THR A 112 5.76 -0.11 28.40
N THR A 113 4.45 -0.27 28.21
CA THR A 113 3.68 0.35 27.11
C THR A 113 2.34 0.84 27.66
N GLU A 114 1.74 1.84 27.02
CA GLU A 114 0.42 2.35 27.39
C GLU A 114 -0.62 1.91 26.36
N TYR A 115 -1.71 1.31 26.85
CA TYR A 115 -2.81 0.91 25.99
C TYR A 115 -3.73 2.10 25.72
N ALA A 116 -3.89 2.43 24.43
CA ALA A 116 -4.94 3.31 23.95
C ALA A 116 -5.98 2.49 23.18
N LYS A 117 -7.26 2.74 23.45
CA LYS A 117 -8.34 2.16 22.66
C LYS A 117 -8.25 2.75 21.25
N ALA A 118 -8.15 1.89 20.23
CA ALA A 118 -8.25 2.34 18.86
C ALA A 118 -9.57 3.11 18.68
N ALA A 119 -9.53 4.25 17.98
CA ALA A 119 -10.73 4.98 17.60
C ALA A 119 -11.70 3.96 16.98
N GLY A 120 -12.91 3.87 17.55
CA GLY A 120 -13.83 2.79 17.23
C GLY A 120 -14.04 2.68 15.72
N ARG A 121 -14.31 1.47 15.22
CA ARG A 121 -14.60 1.23 13.80
C ARG A 121 -15.67 2.19 13.25
N GLY A 122 -16.62 2.59 14.10
CA GLY A 122 -17.61 3.61 13.79
C GLY A 122 -17.02 4.98 13.49
N VAL A 123 -15.98 5.45 14.18
CA VAL A 123 -15.37 6.77 13.93
C VAL A 123 -14.59 6.77 12.61
N VAL A 124 -13.88 5.68 12.29
CA VAL A 124 -13.16 5.59 11.00
C VAL A 124 -14.11 5.40 9.81
N ASP A 125 -15.23 4.67 9.97
CA ASP A 125 -16.32 4.65 8.98
C ASP A 125 -16.98 6.02 8.88
N SER A 126 -17.30 6.67 10.00
CA SER A 126 -17.94 8.00 10.02
C SER A 126 -17.06 9.06 9.37
N LEU A 127 -15.75 9.02 9.62
CA LEU A 127 -14.79 9.96 9.02
C LEU A 127 -14.61 9.68 7.53
N ALA A 128 -14.65 8.42 7.09
CA ALA A 128 -14.62 8.06 5.67
C ALA A 128 -15.92 8.47 4.95
N GLU A 129 -17.06 8.33 5.63
CA GLU A 129 -18.39 8.69 5.13
C GLU A 129 -18.59 10.21 5.11
N GLN A 130 -18.08 10.93 6.11
CA GLN A 130 -18.01 12.41 6.13
C GLN A 130 -17.06 12.95 5.07
N ALA A 131 -15.88 12.34 4.88
CA ALA A 131 -14.97 12.73 3.81
C ALA A 131 -15.57 12.48 2.41
N GLY A 132 -16.35 11.39 2.26
CA GLY A 132 -17.13 11.13 1.05
C GLY A 132 -18.27 12.12 0.85
N ALA A 133 -18.99 12.47 1.91
CA ALA A 133 -20.08 13.45 1.89
C ALA A 133 -19.57 14.88 1.60
N ASP A 134 -18.44 15.28 2.18
CA ASP A 134 -17.79 16.57 1.90
C ASP A 134 -17.26 16.63 0.46
N GLY A 135 -16.72 15.52 -0.05
CA GLY A 135 -16.32 15.40 -1.45
C GLY A 135 -17.50 15.53 -2.41
N LEU A 136 -18.62 14.89 -2.09
CA LEU A 136 -19.85 14.97 -2.86
C LEU A 136 -20.46 16.37 -2.78
N ALA A 137 -20.52 16.99 -1.59
CA ALA A 137 -21.04 18.33 -1.37
C ALA A 137 -20.28 19.37 -2.21
N ARG A 138 -18.94 19.31 -2.21
CA ARG A 138 -18.07 20.16 -3.04
C ARG A 138 -18.26 19.92 -4.54
N MET A 139 -18.61 18.69 -4.94
CA MET A 139 -18.89 18.34 -6.33
C MET A 139 -20.26 18.86 -6.78
N THR A 140 -21.31 18.73 -5.95
CA THR A 140 -22.63 19.32 -6.21
C THR A 140 -22.58 20.84 -6.22
N GLU A 141 -21.84 21.48 -5.31
CA GLU A 141 -21.69 22.94 -5.29
C GLU A 141 -20.94 23.45 -6.53
N ARG A 142 -20.00 22.65 -7.07
CA ARG A 142 -19.33 22.92 -8.35
C ARG A 142 -20.27 22.77 -9.55
N MET A 143 -21.16 21.78 -9.53
CA MET A 143 -22.18 21.58 -10.58
C MET A 143 -23.24 22.68 -10.58
N GLU A 144 -23.69 23.12 -9.41
CA GLU A 144 -24.66 24.21 -9.25
C GLU A 144 -24.10 25.57 -9.69
N ARG A 145 -22.78 25.76 -9.58
CA ARG A 145 -22.07 26.95 -10.08
C ARG A 145 -21.89 26.94 -11.61
N SER A 146 -22.36 25.90 -12.31
CA SER A 146 -22.23 25.71 -13.77
C SER A 146 -20.79 25.77 -14.29
N GLU A 147 -19.81 25.49 -13.44
CA GLU A 147 -18.42 25.28 -13.88
C GLU A 147 -18.27 23.81 -14.28
N GLY A 148 -18.53 23.54 -15.56
CA GLY A 148 -18.30 22.22 -16.14
C GLY A 148 -16.88 21.71 -15.87
N PRO A 149 -16.67 20.37 -15.85
CA PRO A 149 -15.32 19.82 -15.74
C PRO A 149 -14.42 20.44 -16.82
N SER A 150 -13.18 20.81 -16.49
CA SER A 150 -12.25 21.49 -17.41
C SER A 150 -11.85 20.66 -18.65
N TRP A 151 -12.42 19.46 -18.82
CA TRP A 151 -12.26 18.60 -19.98
C TRP A 151 -13.47 18.63 -20.94
N ALA A 152 -14.55 19.36 -20.62
CA ALA A 152 -15.67 19.55 -21.52
C ALA A 152 -15.28 20.45 -22.70
N VAL A 153 -15.34 19.90 -23.91
CA VAL A 153 -15.03 20.57 -25.18
C VAL A 153 -16.11 21.63 -25.47
N PRO A 154 -15.78 22.88 -25.84
CA PRO A 154 -16.80 23.88 -26.13
C PRO A 154 -17.56 23.54 -27.42
N GLU A 155 -18.89 23.52 -27.31
CA GLU A 155 -19.83 23.27 -28.39
C GLU A 155 -19.87 24.48 -29.34
N ALA A 156 -19.67 24.24 -30.64
CA ALA A 156 -19.72 25.27 -31.67
C ALA A 156 -21.15 25.77 -31.86
N GLY A 157 -21.37 27.09 -31.73
CA GLY A 157 -22.66 27.73 -31.96
C GLY A 157 -23.09 27.70 -33.45
N PRO A 158 -24.39 27.82 -33.74
CA PRO A 158 -24.89 27.76 -35.12
C PRO A 158 -24.79 29.14 -35.78
N THR A 159 -24.09 29.21 -36.91
CA THR A 159 -24.19 30.36 -37.83
C THR A 159 -24.87 29.91 -39.12
N GLY A 160 -26.14 30.27 -39.25
CA GLY A 160 -26.83 30.33 -40.53
C GLY A 160 -26.98 31.78 -40.95
N ALA A 161 -26.43 32.14 -42.11
CA ALA A 161 -26.86 33.28 -42.90
C ALA A 161 -26.46 33.03 -44.35
N ASP A 162 -27.48 32.89 -45.19
CA ASP A 162 -27.42 32.77 -46.65
C ASP A 162 -26.81 34.01 -47.30
N VAL A 163 -25.95 33.82 -48.30
CA VAL A 163 -25.72 34.79 -49.38
C VAL A 163 -25.45 34.03 -50.68
N ASP A 164 -26.35 34.22 -51.65
CA ASP A 164 -26.25 33.80 -53.03
C ASP A 164 -25.08 34.47 -53.78
N GLY A 165 -24.55 33.76 -54.80
CA GLY A 165 -24.13 34.40 -56.05
C GLY A 165 -22.67 34.24 -56.48
N ASP A 166 -22.48 33.34 -57.45
CA ASP A 166 -21.88 33.61 -58.78
C ASP A 166 -20.61 32.83 -59.19
N GLU A 167 -20.65 32.42 -60.46
CA GLU A 167 -19.79 31.50 -61.21
C GLU A 167 -18.32 31.91 -61.31
N ALA A 168 -17.41 30.92 -61.40
CA ALA A 168 -16.57 30.71 -62.58
C ALA A 168 -15.65 29.50 -62.44
N THR A 169 -15.44 28.85 -63.57
CA THR A 169 -14.73 27.62 -63.90
C THR A 169 -13.21 27.67 -63.67
N HIS A 170 -12.59 26.52 -63.39
CA HIS A 170 -11.56 25.93 -64.28
C HIS A 170 -11.09 24.55 -63.82
N ASP A 171 -10.83 23.74 -64.83
CA ASP A 171 -10.32 22.37 -64.86
C ASP A 171 -8.93 22.18 -64.21
N GLU A 172 -8.66 20.92 -63.87
CA GLU A 172 -7.56 20.09 -64.41
C GLU A 172 -6.79 19.29 -63.35
N GLU A 173 -6.45 18.09 -63.82
CA GLU A 173 -5.96 16.88 -63.19
C GLU A 173 -4.57 17.01 -62.52
N ALA A 174 -4.30 16.15 -61.54
CA ALA A 174 -3.12 15.26 -61.58
C ALA A 174 -3.08 14.31 -60.37
N GLU A 175 -2.98 13.04 -60.70
CA GLU A 175 -2.69 11.93 -59.80
C GLU A 175 -1.25 11.92 -59.22
N VAL A 176 -1.07 10.99 -58.28
CA VAL A 176 0.10 10.13 -58.01
C VAL A 176 1.03 10.57 -56.88
N GLY A 177 1.19 9.69 -55.88
CA GLY A 177 2.48 9.55 -55.19
C GLY A 177 2.47 9.09 -53.74
N VAL A 178 2.03 7.86 -53.47
CA VAL A 178 2.45 7.08 -52.28
C VAL A 178 3.86 6.52 -52.57
N PRO A 179 4.87 6.56 -51.66
CA PRO A 179 4.99 5.52 -50.62
C PRO A 179 5.69 5.88 -49.29
N SER A 180 5.30 5.14 -48.25
CA SER A 180 6.03 4.88 -46.99
C SER A 180 7.12 3.80 -47.19
N PRO A 181 7.84 3.34 -46.15
CA PRO A 181 8.74 4.03 -45.23
C PRO A 181 10.13 3.33 -45.17
N THR A 182 11.04 3.78 -44.30
CA THR A 182 12.09 2.94 -43.70
C THR A 182 12.27 3.33 -42.25
#